data_AF-A0A0V0ULB7-F1
#
_entry.id   AF-A0A0V0ULB7-F1
#
_cell.length_a   1.000
_cell.length_b   1.000
_cell.length_c   1.000
_cell.angle_alpha   90.00
_cell.angle_beta   90.00
_cell.angle_gamma   90.00
#
_symmetry.space_group_name_H-M   'P 1'
#
loop_
_entity.id
_entity.type
_entity.pdbx_description
1 polymer ?
#
loop_
_entity_poly.entity_id
_entity_poly.type
_entity_poly.pdbx_seq_one_letter_code
_entity_poly.pdbx_strand_id
1 'polypeptide(L)'
;MTGRSKKMLIPLHINQNCTLRVPDVDRGPADPKNFLAIVIAECEGLYTVGCREGKLSSKFTAADLQVISENLLSIDEILTPKFL
;
A
#
# COMPACT_ATOMS: atom_id res chain seq x y z
N MET A 1 -6.04 -32.00 -0.67
CA MET A 1 -5.82 -31.01 -1.74
C MET A 1 -6.68 -29.79 -1.45
N THR A 2 -6.17 -28.80 -0.70
CA THR A 2 -6.84 -27.51 -0.57
C THR A 2 -6.57 -26.73 -1.84
N GLY A 3 -7.58 -26.57 -2.69
CA GLY A 3 -7.49 -25.71 -3.86
C GLY A 3 -7.13 -24.31 -3.40
N ARG A 4 -5.89 -23.87 -3.64
CA ARG A 4 -5.55 -22.45 -3.57
C ARG A 4 -6.40 -21.77 -4.64
N SER A 5 -7.55 -21.26 -4.24
CA SER A 5 -8.29 -20.33 -5.07
C SER A 5 -7.30 -19.23 -5.42
N LYS A 6 -6.94 -19.09 -6.70
CA LYS A 6 -6.18 -17.94 -7.19
C LYS A 6 -7.03 -16.75 -6.80
N LYS A 7 -6.75 -16.14 -5.65
CA LYS A 7 -7.34 -14.87 -5.26
C LYS A 7 -7.06 -13.96 -6.45
N MET A 8 -8.07 -13.63 -7.23
CA MET A 8 -7.92 -12.66 -8.30
C MET A 8 -7.45 -11.40 -7.60
N LEU A 9 -6.18 -11.06 -7.79
CA LEU A 9 -5.63 -9.81 -7.33
C LEU A 9 -6.39 -8.76 -8.13
N ILE A 10 -7.24 -8.02 -7.42
CA ILE A 10 -7.95 -6.89 -8.02
C ILE A 10 -6.85 -5.97 -8.56
N PRO A 11 -6.93 -5.54 -9.83
CA PRO A 11 -5.94 -4.63 -10.37
C PRO A 11 -5.92 -3.35 -9.52
N LEU A 12 -4.73 -2.98 -9.03
CA LEU A 12 -4.51 -1.71 -8.35
C LEU A 12 -4.27 -0.62 -9.40
N HIS A 13 -4.97 0.50 -9.25
CA HIS A 13 -4.81 1.69 -10.06
C HIS A 13 -3.91 2.71 -9.38
N ILE A 14 -3.26 3.55 -10.18
CA ILE A 14 -2.53 4.73 -9.68
C ILE A 14 -3.53 5.66 -8.97
N ASN A 15 -3.09 6.32 -7.89
CA ASN A 15 -3.90 7.18 -7.04
C ASN A 15 -5.01 6.43 -6.27
N GLN A 16 -4.91 5.10 -6.18
CA GLN A 16 -5.85 4.30 -5.39
C GLN A 16 -5.33 4.13 -3.97
N ASN A 17 -6.21 4.33 -2.99
CA ASN A 17 -5.90 4.05 -1.60
C ASN A 17 -5.84 2.55 -1.36
N CYS A 18 -4.86 2.16 -0.55
CA CYS A 18 -4.60 0.78 -0.21
C CYS A 18 -4.09 0.69 1.22
N THR A 19 -4.19 -0.50 1.79
CA THR A 19 -3.44 -0.87 2.98
C THR A 19 -2.27 -1.76 2.60
N LEU A 20 -1.10 -1.47 3.16
CA LEU A 20 0.06 -2.33 3.12
C LEU A 20 0.06 -3.21 4.37
N ARG A 21 0.26 -4.51 4.19
CA ARG A 21 0.42 -5.42 5.34
C ARG A 21 1.79 -5.24 5.98
N VAL A 22 1.80 -4.96 7.28
CA VAL A 22 3.03 -4.89 8.05
C VAL A 22 3.38 -6.32 8.49
N PRO A 23 4.61 -6.81 8.21
CA PRO A 23 5.03 -8.12 8.68
C PRO A 23 4.98 -8.20 10.21
N ASP A 24 4.74 -9.40 10.76
CA ASP A 24 4.64 -9.60 12.21
C ASP A 24 5.99 -9.53 12.94
N VAL A 25 7.10 -9.38 12.20
CA VAL A 25 8.44 -9.25 12.76
C VAL A 25 8.52 -7.95 13.55
N ASP A 26 8.95 -8.04 14.82
CA ASP A 26 9.07 -6.92 15.76
C ASP A 26 7.76 -6.18 16.09
N ARG A 27 6.62 -6.75 15.71
CA ARG A 27 5.32 -6.12 15.92
C ARG A 27 4.79 -6.41 17.32
N GLY A 28 4.62 -5.37 18.11
CA GLY A 28 3.99 -5.43 19.43
C GLY A 28 2.49 -5.76 19.34
N PRO A 29 1.88 -6.23 20.43
CA PRO A 29 0.45 -6.58 20.44
C PRO A 29 -0.49 -5.44 20.06
N ALA A 30 -0.08 -4.19 20.33
CA ALA A 30 -0.86 -2.98 20.07
C ALA A 30 -0.55 -2.32 18.71
N ASP A 31 0.47 -2.78 18.00
CA ASP A 31 0.89 -2.14 16.75
C ASP A 31 -0.14 -2.42 15.63
N PRO A 32 -0.38 -1.49 14.69
CA PRO A 32 -1.30 -1.71 13.59
C PRO A 32 -0.89 -2.89 12.69
N LYS A 33 -1.85 -3.71 12.24
CA LYS A 33 -1.61 -4.80 11.27
C LYS A 33 -1.34 -4.29 9.85
N ASN A 34 -1.95 -3.16 9.55
CA ASN A 34 -2.06 -2.60 8.22
C ASN A 34 -1.69 -1.13 8.26
N PHE A 35 -0.97 -0.68 7.25
CA PHE A 35 -0.53 0.70 7.09
C PHE A 35 -1.24 1.34 5.90
N LEU A 36 -1.75 2.57 6.05
CA LEU A 36 -2.48 3.26 4.98
C LEU A 36 -1.51 3.90 3.99
N ALA A 37 -1.71 3.65 2.69
CA ALA A 37 -0.89 4.20 1.63
C ALA A 37 -1.69 4.44 0.34
N ILE A 38 -1.13 5.23 -0.56
CA ILE A 38 -1.63 5.42 -1.93
C ILE A 38 -0.68 4.78 -2.93
N VAL A 39 -1.22 4.25 -4.03
CA VAL A 39 -0.41 3.83 -5.16
C VAL A 39 0.08 5.05 -5.93
N ILE A 40 1.39 5.24 -6.00
CA ILE A 40 2.01 6.35 -6.74
C ILE A 40 2.37 5.93 -8.16
N ALA A 41 2.91 4.72 -8.31
CA ALA A 41 3.36 4.21 -9.60
C ALA A 41 3.28 2.68 -9.63
N GLU A 42 3.16 2.13 -10.83
CA GLU A 42 3.22 0.71 -11.12
C GLU A 42 4.23 0.48 -12.26
N CYS A 43 5.04 -0.56 -12.13
CA CYS A 43 6.01 -0.96 -13.13
C CYS A 43 6.25 -2.46 -13.04
N GLU A 44 5.90 -3.21 -14.09
CA GLU A 44 6.10 -4.66 -14.20
C GLU A 44 5.48 -5.47 -13.05
N GLY A 45 4.31 -5.05 -12.54
CA GLY A 45 3.61 -5.69 -11.42
C GLY A 45 4.16 -5.32 -10.04
N LEU A 46 5.14 -4.40 -9.99
CA LEU A 46 5.65 -3.80 -8.76
C LEU A 46 5.09 -2.40 -8.58
N TYR A 47 4.55 -2.16 -7.40
CA TYR A 47 3.89 -0.94 -7.01
C TYR A 47 4.81 -0.13 -6.10
N THR A 48 4.91 1.16 -6.39
CA THR A 48 5.46 2.13 -5.46
C THR A 48 4.32 2.83 -4.76
N VAL A 49 4.39 2.88 -3.44
CA VAL A 49 3.34 3.48 -2.60
C VAL A 49 3.90 4.65 -1.81
N GLY A 50 3.01 5.52 -1.34
CA GLY A 50 3.37 6.60 -0.42
C GLY A 50 2.30 6.81 0.64
N CYS A 51 2.70 7.45 1.72
CA CYS A 51 1.87 7.82 2.86
C CYS A 51 2.07 9.29 3.17
N ARG A 52 1.44 9.78 4.24
CA ARG A 52 1.56 11.19 4.67
C ARG A 52 2.98 11.61 5.01
N GLU A 53 3.86 10.66 5.30
CA GLU A 53 5.28 10.89 5.56
C GLU A 53 6.10 10.98 4.27
N GLY A 54 5.53 10.57 3.13
CA GLY A 54 6.14 10.62 1.82
C GLY A 54 6.11 9.28 1.09
N LYS A 55 6.94 9.17 0.07
CA LYS A 55 7.07 7.96 -0.76
C LYS A 55 7.88 6.89 -0.04
N LEU A 56 7.38 5.66 -0.02
CA LEU A 56 8.15 4.51 0.48
C LEU A 56 9.23 4.14 -0.54
N SER A 57 10.44 3.85 -0.05
CA SER A 57 11.57 3.43 -0.90
C SER A 57 11.42 2.00 -1.42
N SER A 58 10.71 1.15 -0.67
CA SER A 58 10.42 -0.23 -1.04
C SER A 58 9.38 -0.34 -2.15
N LYS A 59 9.49 -1.40 -2.95
CA LYS A 59 8.49 -1.80 -3.95
C LYS A 59 7.66 -2.96 -3.41
N PHE A 60 6.40 -3.01 -3.79
CA PHE A 60 5.43 -3.97 -3.29
C PHE A 60 4.75 -4.71 -4.43
N THR A 61 4.32 -5.94 -4.19
CA THR A 61 3.47 -6.68 -5.13
C THR A 61 2.00 -6.41 -4.83
N ALA A 62 1.10 -6.72 -5.77
CA ALA A 62 -0.34 -6.64 -5.52
C ALA A 62 -0.81 -7.56 -4.36
N ALA A 63 -0.03 -8.57 -3.96
CA ALA A 63 -0.37 -9.43 -2.84
C ALA A 63 -0.10 -8.77 -1.47
N ASP A 64 0.80 -7.79 -1.44
CA ASP A 64 1.17 -7.05 -0.22
C ASP A 64 0.17 -5.91 0.06
N LEU A 65 -0.58 -5.51 -0.97
CA LEU A 65 -1.49 -4.38 -0.95
C LEU A 65 -2.95 -4.84 -0.97
N GLN A 66 -3.78 -4.20 -0.16
CA GLN A 66 -5.22 -4.43 -0.12
C GLN A 66 -5.95 -3.12 -0.42
N VAL A 67 -6.69 -3.11 -1.53
CA VAL A 67 -7.46 -1.95 -2.00
C VAL A 67 -8.47 -1.47 -0.97
N ILE A 68 -8.59 -0.16 -0.85
CA ILE A 68 -9.62 0.55 -0.07
C ILE A 68 -10.49 1.34 -1.05
N SER A 69 -11.80 1.29 -0.86
CA SER A 69 -12.78 2.04 -1.69
C SER A 69 -12.88 3.51 -1.28
N GLU A 70 -12.59 3.79 -0.01
CA GLU A 70 -12.72 5.10 0.59
C GLU A 70 -11.51 6.00 0.26
N ASN A 71 -11.80 7.27 0.04
CA ASN A 71 -10.77 8.29 -0.16
C ASN A 71 -10.32 8.86 1.20
N LEU A 72 -9.29 8.25 1.80
CA LEU A 72 -8.73 8.59 3.11
C LEU A 72 -7.44 9.42 3.02
N LEU A 73 -6.70 9.30 1.92
CA LEU A 73 -5.49 10.07 1.62
C LEU A 73 -5.59 10.66 0.22
N SER A 74 -5.13 11.91 0.05
CA SER A 74 -4.94 12.50 -1.27
C SER A 74 -3.47 12.42 -1.70
N ILE A 75 -3.22 12.22 -2.99
CA ILE A 75 -1.87 12.25 -3.56
C ILE A 75 -1.18 13.60 -3.36
N ASP A 76 -1.94 14.69 -3.30
CA ASP A 76 -1.42 16.03 -3.08
C ASP A 76 -0.77 16.18 -1.69
N GLU A 77 -1.30 15.49 -0.67
CA GLU A 77 -0.74 15.46 0.70
C GLU A 77 0.58 14.71 0.77
N ILE A 78 0.86 13.85 -0.21
CA ILE A 78 2.00 12.92 -0.22
C ILE A 78 3.13 13.49 -1.07
N LEU A 79 2.78 14.14 -2.18
CA LEU A 79 3.72 14.79 -3.08
C LEU A 79 4.10 16.21 -2.63
N THR A 80 3.44 16.75 -1.60
CA THR A 80 3.83 18.05 -1.04
C THR A 80 5.20 17.91 -0.39
N PRO A 81 6.23 18.65 -0.85
CA PRO A 81 7.51 18.67 -0.18
C PRO A 81 7.30 19.30 1.20
N LYS A 82 7.52 18.53 2.27
CA LYS A 82 7.70 19.10 3.61
C LYS A 82 9.04 19.82 3.58
N PHE A 83 9.00 21.14 3.37
CA PHE A 83 10.17 22.01 3.41
C PHE A 83 10.98 21.72 4.69
N LEU A 84 12.21 21.23 4.52
CA LEU A 84 13.30 21.40 5.48
C LEU A 84 13.92 22.79 5.26
#